data_AF-A0A358EE45-F1
#
_entry.id   AF-A0A358EE45-F1
#
_cell.length_a   1.000
_cell.length_b   1.000
_cell.length_c   1.000
_cell.angle_alpha   90.00
_cell.angle_beta   90.00
_cell.angle_gamma   90.00
#
_symmetry.space_group_name_H-M   'P 1'
#
loop_
_entity.id
_entity.type
_entity.pdbx_description
1 polymer ?
#
loop_
_entity_poly.entity_id
_entity_poly.type
_entity_poly.pdbx_seq_one_letter_code
_entity_poly.pdbx_strand_id
1 'polypeptide(L)'
;MTKVPMTAVSLESLRGFVFDILRAMGVPEEEAEIFGSALIFSELRFHPGHGQGVKKLRRYQSRFAEGGIDPTAPWEILKESPALALVSANNGIGTVAATRAMRLAIEKSKVCGIGQVIVRDSTHFGSSAVHACLGPETGCIGIAMTNAGPEMAPWGGREGVVGTNPWGIAVPTGLGFPAVLDIALTTAGKGMMNWHAAEGWPMPRDWALTPEGEETDDPHAAMAGALLGIGQYKGYGLAFMTDVLTGVIGGGGYGLTPYADPKKWDVS
;
A
#
# COMPACT_ATOMS: atom_id res chain seq x y z
N MET A 1 21.00 20.43 13.74
CA MET A 1 19.92 20.06 12.81
C MET A 1 20.56 19.68 11.49
N THR A 2 20.64 18.39 11.19
CA THR A 2 21.19 17.88 9.93
C THR A 2 20.03 17.56 9.03
N LYS A 3 19.78 18.42 8.04
CA LYS A 3 18.83 18.12 6.97
C LYS A 3 19.30 16.88 6.22
N VAL A 4 18.38 15.96 5.91
CA VAL A 4 18.67 14.83 5.04
C VAL A 4 19.13 15.38 3.69
N PRO A 5 20.37 15.10 3.24
CA PRO A 5 20.84 15.59 1.96
C PRO A 5 20.04 14.95 0.83
N MET A 6 19.53 15.78 -0.08
CA MET A 6 18.76 15.34 -1.24
C MET A 6 19.60 15.43 -2.51
N THR A 7 19.52 14.41 -3.36
CA THR A 7 20.21 14.35 -4.65
C THR A 7 19.17 14.27 -5.77
N ALA A 8 19.23 15.20 -6.72
CA ALA A 8 18.41 15.12 -7.92
C ALA A 8 19.02 14.12 -8.91
N VAL A 9 18.19 13.25 -9.47
CA VAL A 9 18.55 12.27 -10.49
C VAL A 9 17.58 12.37 -11.68
N SER A 10 18.05 12.08 -12.90
CA SER A 10 17.15 12.06 -14.06
C SER A 10 16.22 10.86 -13.99
N LEU A 11 15.00 11.01 -14.53
CA LEU A 11 14.02 9.92 -14.60
C LEU A 11 14.57 8.71 -15.38
N GLU A 12 15.33 8.96 -16.44
CA GLU A 12 15.98 7.91 -17.23
C GLU A 12 16.99 7.11 -16.39
N SER A 13 17.86 7.79 -15.65
CA SER A 13 18.83 7.13 -14.77
C SER A 13 18.14 6.36 -13.65
N LEU A 14 17.08 6.94 -13.06
CA LEU A 14 16.27 6.28 -12.04
C LEU A 14 15.59 5.03 -12.59
N ARG A 15 15.04 5.09 -13.81
CA ARG A 15 14.47 3.93 -14.51
C ARG A 15 15.51 2.85 -14.68
N GLY A 16 16.65 3.15 -15.30
CA GLY A 16 17.73 2.18 -15.50
C GLY A 16 18.13 1.49 -14.19
N PHE A 17 18.36 2.26 -13.13
CA PHE A 17 18.69 1.74 -11.80
C PHE A 17 17.62 0.80 -11.22
N VAL A 18 16.35 1.18 -11.26
CA VAL A 18 15.25 0.36 -10.72
C VAL A 18 15.17 -0.97 -11.47
N PHE A 19 15.18 -0.94 -12.80
CA PHE A 19 15.04 -2.14 -13.62
C PHE A 19 16.25 -3.08 -13.55
N ASP A 20 17.46 -2.54 -13.48
CA ASP A 20 18.67 -3.34 -13.29
C ASP A 20 18.67 -4.05 -11.93
N ILE A 21 18.18 -3.38 -10.88
CA ILE A 21 18.04 -3.99 -9.56
C ILE A 21 16.98 -5.09 -9.56
N LEU A 22 15.81 -4.86 -10.16
CA LEU A 22 14.76 -5.88 -10.21
C LEU A 22 15.23 -7.12 -10.99
N ARG A 23 15.96 -6.92 -12.09
CA ARG A 23 16.59 -8.01 -12.84
C ARG A 23 17.62 -8.76 -11.98
N ALA A 24 18.46 -8.04 -11.24
CA ALA A 24 19.44 -8.64 -10.33
C ALA A 24 18.79 -9.40 -9.16
N MET A 25 17.55 -9.05 -8.78
CA MET A 25 16.73 -9.76 -7.80
C MET A 25 16.03 -10.99 -8.38
N GLY A 26 16.13 -11.25 -9.69
CA GLY A 26 15.46 -12.36 -10.35
C GLY A 26 13.96 -12.13 -10.57
N VAL A 27 13.48 -10.88 -10.52
CA VAL A 27 12.09 -10.56 -10.86
C VAL A 27 11.89 -10.75 -12.36
N PRO A 28 10.88 -11.52 -12.80
CA PRO A 28 10.63 -11.69 -14.24
C PRO A 28 10.25 -10.37 -14.91
N GLU A 29 10.48 -10.29 -16.23
CA GLU A 29 10.44 -9.02 -16.97
C GLU A 29 9.07 -8.32 -16.91
N GLU A 30 7.98 -9.07 -17.02
CA GLU A 30 6.61 -8.52 -16.98
C GLU A 30 6.28 -7.95 -15.59
N GLU A 31 6.64 -8.69 -14.54
CA GLU A 31 6.51 -8.30 -13.14
C GLU A 31 7.37 -7.07 -12.84
N ALA A 32 8.59 -7.02 -13.40
CA ALA A 32 9.50 -5.90 -13.24
C ALA A 32 8.96 -4.62 -13.89
N GLU A 33 8.30 -4.70 -15.06
CA GLU A 33 7.66 -3.55 -15.69
C GLU A 33 6.55 -2.98 -14.82
N ILE A 34 5.67 -3.82 -14.30
CA ILE A 34 4.57 -3.37 -13.43
C ILE A 34 5.13 -2.79 -12.12
N PHE A 35 6.00 -3.54 -11.45
CA PHE A 35 6.50 -3.17 -10.12
C PHE A 35 7.46 -1.98 -10.17
N GLY A 36 8.41 -1.97 -11.12
CA GLY A 36 9.36 -0.88 -11.30
C GLY A 36 8.67 0.44 -11.65
N SER A 37 7.72 0.41 -12.60
CA SER A 37 6.97 1.61 -12.98
C SER A 37 6.11 2.13 -11.82
N ALA A 38 5.57 1.27 -10.95
CA ALA A 38 4.85 1.69 -9.75
C ALA A 38 5.74 2.36 -8.68
N LEU A 39 6.96 1.84 -8.48
CA LEU A 39 7.95 2.47 -7.59
C LEU A 39 8.31 3.86 -8.09
N ILE A 40 8.53 4.01 -9.40
CA ILE A 40 8.83 5.31 -10.01
C ILE A 40 7.63 6.25 -9.94
N PHE A 41 6.42 5.77 -10.21
CA PHE A 41 5.18 6.56 -10.06
C PHE A 41 5.06 7.17 -8.67
N SER A 42 5.41 6.39 -7.65
CA SER A 42 5.37 6.81 -6.25
C SER A 42 6.53 7.76 -5.91
N GLU A 43 7.72 7.51 -6.46
CA GLU A 43 8.90 8.37 -6.27
C GLU A 43 8.68 9.78 -6.84
N LEU A 44 8.09 9.89 -8.04
CA LEU A 44 7.83 11.17 -8.71
C LEU A 44 6.82 12.06 -7.98
N ARG A 45 5.97 11.48 -7.14
CA ARG A 45 5.02 12.22 -6.29
C ARG A 45 5.62 12.69 -4.96
N PHE A 46 6.88 12.32 -4.71
CA PHE A 46 7.71 12.64 -3.56
C PHE A 46 6.99 13.33 -2.40
N HIS A 47 6.67 12.56 -1.37
CA HIS A 47 6.17 13.09 -0.12
C HIS A 47 7.09 12.61 1.03
N PRO A 48 7.85 13.52 1.68
CA PRO A 48 8.88 13.16 2.65
C PRO A 48 8.38 12.21 3.75
N GLY A 49 8.98 11.04 3.86
CA GLY A 49 8.55 10.01 4.82
C GLY A 49 7.32 9.17 4.41
N HIS A 50 6.56 9.57 3.40
CA HIS A 50 5.40 8.78 2.89
C HIS A 50 5.75 7.89 1.70
N GLY A 51 6.87 8.17 1.02
CA GLY A 51 7.21 7.56 -0.26
C GLY A 51 7.16 6.03 -0.25
N GLN A 52 6.30 5.48 -1.11
CA GLN A 52 6.29 4.05 -1.49
C GLN A 52 7.21 3.79 -2.71
N GLY A 53 8.11 4.73 -3.02
CA GLY A 53 9.02 4.68 -4.16
C GLY A 53 10.31 3.88 -3.91
N VAL A 54 11.40 4.31 -4.54
CA VAL A 54 12.59 3.46 -4.76
C VAL A 54 13.33 3.08 -3.48
N LYS A 55 13.17 3.86 -2.39
CA LYS A 55 13.71 3.53 -1.06
C LYS A 55 13.24 2.14 -0.58
N LYS A 56 12.07 1.67 -1.03
CA LYS A 56 11.52 0.36 -0.64
C LYS A 56 12.26 -0.82 -1.24
N LEU A 57 13.05 -0.64 -2.32
CA LEU A 57 13.78 -1.73 -2.99
C LEU A 57 14.63 -2.54 -2.01
N ARG A 58 15.26 -1.90 -1.02
CA ARG A 58 16.02 -2.62 0.03
C ARG A 58 15.15 -3.55 0.87
N ARG A 59 13.93 -3.11 1.23
CA ARG A 59 12.99 -3.96 1.97
C ARG A 59 12.54 -5.12 1.09
N TYR A 60 12.17 -4.86 -0.17
CA TYR A 60 11.78 -5.93 -1.10
C TYR A 60 12.91 -6.94 -1.34
N GLN A 61 14.15 -6.48 -1.46
CA GLN A 61 15.34 -7.35 -1.53
C GLN A 61 15.37 -8.37 -0.38
N SER A 62 15.29 -7.90 0.87
CA SER A 62 15.32 -8.77 2.05
C SER A 62 14.16 -9.76 2.02
N ARG A 63 12.98 -9.31 1.60
CA ARG A 63 11.77 -10.16 1.61
C ARG A 63 11.75 -11.20 0.49
N PHE A 64 12.32 -10.90 -0.67
CA PHE A 64 12.59 -11.91 -1.69
C PHE A 64 13.61 -12.94 -1.18
N ALA A 65 14.71 -12.49 -0.56
CA ALA A 65 15.74 -13.37 -0.03
C ALA A 65 15.25 -14.29 1.11
N GLU A 66 14.31 -13.79 1.93
CA GLU A 66 13.69 -14.55 3.04
C GLU A 66 12.54 -15.46 2.58
N GLY A 67 12.14 -15.40 1.30
CA GLY A 67 10.96 -16.11 0.78
C GLY A 67 9.62 -15.56 1.26
N GLY A 68 9.61 -14.35 1.84
CA GLY A 68 8.40 -13.67 2.29
C GLY A 68 7.57 -13.06 1.15
N ILE A 69 8.16 -12.93 -0.05
CA ILE A 69 7.46 -12.59 -1.29
C ILE A 69 8.05 -13.45 -2.41
N ASP A 70 7.21 -14.08 -3.23
CA ASP A 70 7.64 -14.87 -4.39
C ASP A 70 7.41 -14.06 -5.70
N PRO A 71 8.47 -13.58 -6.37
CA PRO A 71 8.34 -12.81 -7.60
C PRO A 71 7.85 -13.65 -8.80
N THR A 72 7.78 -14.97 -8.66
CA THR A 72 7.31 -15.92 -9.67
C THR A 72 5.96 -16.55 -9.32
N ALA A 73 5.32 -16.10 -8.24
CA ALA A 73 4.07 -16.66 -7.76
C ALA A 73 2.98 -16.61 -8.85
N PRO A 74 2.21 -17.69 -9.02
CA PRO A 74 1.11 -17.70 -9.98
C PRO A 74 -0.02 -16.78 -9.51
N TRP A 75 -0.65 -16.10 -10.46
CA TRP A 75 -1.85 -15.32 -10.23
C TRP A 75 -3.06 -16.17 -10.63
N GLU A 76 -3.92 -16.51 -9.68
CA GLU A 76 -4.97 -17.53 -9.86
C GLU A 76 -6.36 -16.97 -9.57
N ILE A 77 -7.27 -17.09 -10.53
CA ILE A 77 -8.70 -16.79 -10.33
C ILE A 77 -9.35 -17.98 -9.62
N LEU A 78 -9.78 -17.77 -8.39
CA LEU A 78 -10.44 -18.80 -7.56
C LEU A 78 -11.95 -18.86 -7.81
N LYS A 79 -12.56 -17.70 -8.12
CA LYS A 79 -13.99 -17.58 -8.39
C LYS A 79 -14.22 -16.41 -9.33
N GLU A 80 -15.12 -16.59 -10.28
CA GLU A 80 -15.42 -15.57 -11.27
C GLU A 80 -16.91 -15.48 -11.57
N SER A 81 -17.38 -14.25 -11.77
CA SER A 81 -18.68 -13.92 -12.34
C SER A 81 -18.51 -12.77 -13.35
N PRO A 82 -19.56 -12.37 -14.09
CA PRO A 82 -19.44 -11.30 -15.09
C PRO A 82 -18.87 -9.99 -14.52
N ALA A 83 -19.28 -9.62 -13.31
CA ALA A 83 -18.85 -8.37 -12.67
C ALA A 83 -17.81 -8.56 -11.55
N LEU A 84 -17.60 -9.78 -11.05
CA LEU A 84 -16.79 -10.05 -9.86
C LEU A 84 -15.68 -11.08 -10.12
N ALA A 85 -14.55 -10.97 -9.44
CA ALA A 85 -13.61 -12.08 -9.29
C ALA A 85 -12.96 -12.10 -7.89
N LEU A 86 -12.60 -13.31 -7.45
CA LEU A 86 -11.73 -13.54 -6.30
C LEU A 86 -10.44 -14.19 -6.81
N VAL A 87 -9.30 -13.66 -6.37
CA VAL A 87 -7.98 -14.03 -6.86
C VAL A 87 -7.05 -14.36 -5.70
N SER A 88 -6.26 -15.43 -5.83
CA SER A 88 -5.07 -15.68 -5.01
C SER A 88 -3.85 -15.09 -5.69
N ALA A 89 -3.07 -14.29 -4.96
CA ALA A 89 -1.76 -13.82 -5.40
C ALA A 89 -0.63 -14.79 -5.02
N ASN A 90 -0.92 -15.87 -4.28
CA ASN A 90 0.04 -16.92 -3.90
C ASN A 90 1.36 -16.38 -3.31
N ASN A 91 1.25 -15.36 -2.45
CA ASN A 91 2.35 -14.64 -1.82
C ASN A 91 3.25 -13.87 -2.81
N GLY A 92 2.71 -13.52 -3.97
CA GLY A 92 3.38 -12.75 -5.00
C GLY A 92 3.53 -11.27 -4.69
N ILE A 93 4.17 -10.54 -5.60
CA ILE A 93 4.35 -9.08 -5.48
C ILE A 93 2.97 -8.40 -5.49
N GLY A 94 2.59 -7.77 -4.37
CA GLY A 94 1.26 -7.17 -4.19
C GLY A 94 0.93 -6.13 -5.25
N THR A 95 1.91 -5.32 -5.65
CA THR A 95 1.75 -4.29 -6.70
C THR A 95 1.40 -4.92 -8.05
N VAL A 96 1.99 -6.08 -8.37
CA VAL A 96 1.68 -6.83 -9.60
C VAL A 96 0.27 -7.40 -9.51
N ALA A 97 -0.07 -8.04 -8.39
CA ALA A 97 -1.38 -8.65 -8.18
C ALA A 97 -2.51 -7.61 -8.24
N ALA A 98 -2.35 -6.45 -7.59
CA ALA A 98 -3.33 -5.36 -7.57
C ALA A 98 -3.47 -4.68 -8.93
N THR A 99 -2.37 -4.53 -9.69
CA THR A 99 -2.43 -4.00 -11.07
C THR A 99 -3.18 -4.95 -12.00
N ARG A 100 -2.89 -6.25 -11.95
CA ARG A 100 -3.63 -7.28 -12.72
C ARG A 100 -5.11 -7.31 -12.31
N ALA A 101 -5.40 -7.23 -11.02
CA ALA A 101 -6.77 -7.18 -10.49
C ALA A 101 -7.55 -5.96 -10.98
N MET A 102 -6.94 -4.77 -10.98
CA MET A 102 -7.58 -3.57 -11.50
C MET A 102 -7.83 -3.66 -13.02
N ARG A 103 -6.88 -4.21 -13.80
CA ARG A 103 -7.09 -4.44 -15.24
C ARG A 103 -8.29 -5.36 -15.48
N LEU A 104 -8.39 -6.47 -14.75
CA LEU A 104 -9.55 -7.37 -14.82
C LEU A 104 -10.85 -6.68 -14.37
N ALA A 105 -10.81 -5.85 -13.32
CA ALA A 105 -11.96 -5.06 -12.89
C ALA A 105 -12.44 -4.09 -13.98
N ILE A 106 -11.51 -3.45 -14.69
CA ILE A 106 -11.81 -2.58 -15.83
C ILE A 106 -12.48 -3.38 -16.94
N GLU A 107 -11.91 -4.52 -17.35
CA GLU A 107 -12.49 -5.39 -18.38
C GLU A 107 -13.93 -5.77 -18.03
N LYS A 108 -14.18 -6.23 -16.80
CA LYS A 108 -15.52 -6.56 -16.30
C LYS A 108 -16.46 -5.35 -16.29
N SER A 109 -15.96 -4.18 -15.90
CA SER A 109 -16.75 -2.94 -15.88
C SER A 109 -17.25 -2.53 -17.27
N LYS A 110 -16.51 -2.84 -18.34
CA LYS A 110 -16.94 -2.55 -19.72
C LYS A 110 -18.12 -3.42 -20.15
N VAL A 111 -18.28 -4.60 -19.56
CA VAL A 111 -19.40 -5.52 -19.84
C VAL A 111 -20.59 -5.24 -18.93
N CYS A 112 -20.35 -5.07 -17.62
CA CYS A 112 -21.41 -5.03 -16.61
C CYS A 112 -21.69 -3.63 -16.02
N GLY A 113 -20.95 -2.60 -16.43
CA GLY A 113 -20.98 -1.26 -15.85
C GLY A 113 -20.17 -1.13 -14.54
N ILE A 114 -19.91 -2.25 -13.85
CA ILE A 114 -19.06 -2.34 -12.67
C ILE A 114 -18.20 -3.60 -12.75
N GLY A 115 -16.97 -3.52 -12.24
CA GLY A 115 -16.10 -4.66 -12.03
C GLY A 115 -15.44 -4.56 -10.68
N GLN A 116 -15.41 -5.65 -9.92
CA GLN A 116 -14.74 -5.73 -8.62
C GLN A 116 -13.91 -7.00 -8.56
N VAL A 117 -12.63 -6.85 -8.21
CA VAL A 117 -11.72 -7.98 -8.02
C VAL A 117 -11.14 -7.90 -6.62
N ILE A 118 -11.33 -8.96 -5.84
CA ILE A 118 -10.75 -9.10 -4.50
C ILE A 118 -9.52 -9.98 -4.63
N VAL A 119 -8.40 -9.54 -4.04
CA VAL A 119 -7.15 -10.30 -4.00
C VAL A 119 -6.93 -10.77 -2.56
N ARG A 120 -6.43 -11.99 -2.39
CA ARG A 120 -5.96 -12.52 -1.12
C ARG A 120 -4.63 -13.22 -1.30
N ASP A 121 -4.04 -13.66 -0.18
CA ASP A 121 -2.72 -14.29 -0.16
C ASP A 121 -1.69 -13.39 -0.87
N SER A 122 -1.79 -12.07 -0.65
CA SER A 122 -0.95 -11.06 -1.29
C SER A 122 0.05 -10.45 -0.32
N THR A 123 0.79 -9.45 -0.80
CA THR A 123 1.83 -8.73 -0.07
C THR A 123 1.67 -7.23 -0.26
N HIS A 124 2.60 -6.42 0.25
CA HIS A 124 2.53 -4.96 0.16
C HIS A 124 2.39 -4.46 -1.30
N PHE A 125 1.34 -3.70 -1.59
CA PHE A 125 1.03 -3.26 -2.96
C PHE A 125 1.56 -1.87 -3.37
N GLY A 126 2.20 -1.14 -2.46
CA GLY A 126 2.68 0.22 -2.74
C GLY A 126 1.60 1.29 -2.50
N SER A 127 1.62 2.34 -3.32
CA SER A 127 0.63 3.43 -3.26
C SER A 127 -0.68 3.01 -3.92
N SER A 128 -1.82 3.21 -3.26
CA SER A 128 -3.14 2.85 -3.79
C SER A 128 -3.46 3.58 -5.10
N ALA A 129 -2.95 4.80 -5.27
CA ALA A 129 -3.09 5.57 -6.52
C ALA A 129 -2.49 4.88 -7.75
N VAL A 130 -1.44 4.06 -7.60
CA VAL A 130 -0.83 3.32 -8.73
C VAL A 130 -1.90 2.50 -9.44
N HIS A 131 -2.72 1.80 -8.66
CA HIS A 131 -3.75 0.92 -9.18
C HIS A 131 -5.00 1.72 -9.56
N ALA A 132 -5.45 2.64 -8.69
CA ALA A 132 -6.65 3.43 -8.96
C ALA A 132 -6.56 4.24 -10.26
N CYS A 133 -5.38 4.79 -10.60
CA CYS A 133 -5.20 5.63 -11.79
C CYS A 133 -5.37 4.89 -13.13
N LEU A 134 -5.33 3.54 -13.15
CA LEU A 134 -5.62 2.75 -14.34
C LEU A 134 -7.09 2.90 -14.79
N GLY A 135 -8.00 3.20 -13.85
CA GLY A 135 -9.41 3.46 -14.16
C GLY A 135 -9.55 4.64 -15.13
N PRO A 136 -9.14 5.86 -14.74
CA PRO A 136 -9.25 7.04 -15.59
C PRO A 136 -8.60 6.92 -16.97
N GLU A 137 -7.49 6.19 -17.09
CA GLU A 137 -6.82 5.90 -18.39
C GLU A 137 -7.75 5.20 -19.38
N THR A 138 -8.76 4.49 -18.88
CA THR A 138 -9.75 3.75 -19.67
C THR A 138 -11.15 4.37 -19.60
N GLY A 139 -11.30 5.56 -19.03
CA GLY A 139 -12.58 6.23 -18.83
C GLY A 139 -13.46 5.61 -17.74
N CYS A 140 -12.89 4.85 -16.81
CA CYS A 140 -13.56 4.30 -15.64
C CYS A 140 -13.17 5.06 -14.37
N ILE A 141 -14.00 4.97 -13.33
CA ILE A 141 -13.57 5.30 -11.96
C ILE A 141 -12.78 4.11 -11.41
N GLY A 142 -11.58 4.35 -10.90
CA GLY A 142 -10.77 3.32 -10.24
C GLY A 142 -10.82 3.48 -8.72
N ILE A 143 -11.10 2.39 -8.01
CA ILE A 143 -11.04 2.32 -6.54
C ILE A 143 -10.14 1.17 -6.15
N ALA A 144 -9.12 1.44 -5.34
CA ALA A 144 -8.17 0.45 -4.83
C ALA A 144 -8.03 0.62 -3.31
N MET A 145 -8.14 -0.48 -2.59
CA MET A 145 -8.06 -0.55 -1.13
C MET A 145 -7.22 -1.77 -0.78
N THR A 146 -6.50 -1.72 0.34
CA THR A 146 -5.81 -2.88 0.89
C THR A 146 -5.85 -2.81 2.42
N ASN A 147 -5.69 -3.94 3.09
CA ASN A 147 -5.39 -3.94 4.51
C ASN A 147 -3.88 -4.03 4.80
N ALA A 148 -3.50 -3.90 6.07
CA ALA A 148 -2.13 -4.02 6.52
C ALA A 148 -2.07 -4.62 7.93
N GLY A 149 -0.85 -4.88 8.42
CA GLY A 149 -0.63 -5.37 9.78
C GLY A 149 -1.15 -4.39 10.84
N PRO A 150 -1.47 -4.88 12.05
CA PRO A 150 -2.20 -4.12 13.08
C PRO A 150 -1.32 -3.01 13.70
N GLU A 151 -1.35 -1.84 13.08
CA GLU A 151 -0.57 -0.67 13.52
C GLU A 151 -1.42 0.47 14.08
N MET A 152 -2.74 0.46 13.86
CA MET A 152 -3.65 1.53 14.30
C MET A 152 -4.47 1.09 15.51
N ALA A 153 -4.52 1.93 16.54
CA ALA A 153 -5.35 1.69 17.73
C ALA A 153 -6.82 2.01 17.47
N PRO A 154 -7.75 1.24 18.06
CA PRO A 154 -9.16 1.61 18.08
C PRO A 154 -9.36 2.87 18.92
N TRP A 155 -10.41 3.64 18.64
CA TRP A 155 -10.69 4.79 19.48
C TRP A 155 -10.99 4.35 20.93
N GLY A 156 -10.22 4.87 21.88
CA GLY A 156 -10.24 4.52 23.29
C GLY A 156 -9.30 3.36 23.65
N GLY A 157 -8.63 2.74 22.68
CA GLY A 157 -7.59 1.74 22.91
C GLY A 157 -6.19 2.29 22.68
N ARG A 158 -5.18 1.47 23.00
CA ARG A 158 -3.76 1.82 22.85
C ARG A 158 -2.92 0.83 22.03
N GLU A 159 -3.49 -0.33 21.73
CA GLU A 159 -2.83 -1.38 20.96
C GLU A 159 -3.35 -1.39 19.53
N GLY A 160 -2.45 -1.64 18.57
CA GLY A 160 -2.82 -1.77 17.17
C GLY A 160 -3.70 -2.99 16.94
N VAL A 161 -4.82 -2.82 16.24
CA VAL A 161 -5.76 -3.92 15.92
C VAL A 161 -6.15 -3.98 14.44
N VAL A 162 -5.93 -2.91 13.69
CA VAL A 162 -6.14 -2.82 12.23
C VAL A 162 -4.96 -2.10 11.59
N GLY A 163 -4.79 -2.25 10.29
CA GLY A 163 -3.73 -1.58 9.55
C GLY A 163 -4.00 -0.11 9.24
N THR A 164 -3.05 0.50 8.53
CA THR A 164 -3.20 1.85 7.95
C THR A 164 -4.23 1.90 6.82
N ASN A 165 -4.58 0.73 6.27
CA ASN A 165 -5.71 0.43 5.41
C ASN A 165 -6.06 1.50 4.36
N PRO A 166 -5.14 1.83 3.44
CA PRO A 166 -5.24 3.01 2.60
C PRO A 166 -6.29 2.89 1.49
N TRP A 167 -6.81 4.04 1.06
CA TRP A 167 -7.78 4.19 -0.02
C TRP A 167 -7.18 4.97 -1.18
N GLY A 168 -7.25 4.41 -2.38
CA GLY A 168 -6.97 5.05 -3.65
C GLY A 168 -8.26 5.19 -4.45
N ILE A 169 -8.63 6.40 -4.83
CA ILE A 169 -9.79 6.67 -5.70
C ILE A 169 -9.33 7.61 -6.80
N ALA A 170 -9.51 7.22 -8.06
CA ALA A 170 -9.17 8.06 -9.21
C ALA A 170 -10.36 8.16 -10.17
N VAL A 171 -10.69 9.39 -10.55
CA VAL A 171 -11.87 9.73 -11.35
C VAL A 171 -11.43 10.48 -12.61
N PRO A 172 -11.88 10.08 -13.81
CA PRO A 172 -11.56 10.80 -15.04
C PRO A 172 -12.18 12.19 -15.02
N THR A 173 -11.48 13.16 -15.61
CA THR A 173 -12.01 14.53 -15.78
C THR A 173 -11.88 14.95 -17.25
N GLY A 174 -12.62 15.99 -17.64
CA GLY A 174 -12.47 16.63 -18.95
C GLY A 174 -11.25 17.54 -19.09
N LEU A 175 -10.37 17.60 -18.10
CA LEU A 175 -9.24 18.57 -18.03
C LEU A 175 -7.88 17.97 -18.43
N GLY A 176 -7.86 16.71 -18.89
CA GLY A 176 -6.61 16.03 -19.27
C GLY A 176 -5.81 15.46 -18.10
N PHE A 177 -6.35 15.48 -16.88
CA PHE A 177 -5.79 14.80 -15.70
C PHE A 177 -6.91 14.26 -14.79
N PRO A 178 -6.70 13.16 -14.05
CA PRO A 178 -7.70 12.63 -13.14
C PRO A 178 -7.77 13.42 -11.82
N ALA A 179 -8.94 13.40 -11.17
CA ALA A 179 -9.02 13.72 -9.75
C ALA A 179 -8.61 12.48 -8.96
N VAL A 180 -7.68 12.61 -8.01
CA VAL A 180 -7.07 11.47 -7.29
C VAL A 180 -7.08 11.71 -5.78
N LEU A 181 -7.62 10.75 -5.04
CA LEU A 181 -7.45 10.57 -3.60
C LEU A 181 -6.51 9.39 -3.39
N ASP A 182 -5.47 9.58 -2.56
CA ASP A 182 -4.57 8.51 -2.11
C ASP A 182 -4.20 8.77 -0.66
N ILE A 183 -4.85 8.06 0.26
CA ILE A 183 -4.74 8.32 1.70
C ILE A 183 -4.56 7.03 2.48
N ALA A 184 -3.70 7.07 3.48
CA ALA A 184 -3.84 6.16 4.62
C ALA A 184 -5.01 6.63 5.48
N LEU A 185 -5.63 5.70 6.20
CA LEU A 185 -6.66 6.03 7.18
C LEU A 185 -6.08 6.36 8.57
N THR A 186 -4.76 6.31 8.72
CA THR A 186 -4.03 6.93 9.83
C THR A 186 -3.69 8.38 9.54
N THR A 187 -3.59 9.22 10.58
CA THR A 187 -3.12 10.61 10.48
C THR A 187 -1.73 10.70 9.87
N ALA A 188 -0.87 9.75 10.22
CA ALA A 188 0.48 9.64 9.69
C ALA A 188 0.91 8.17 9.62
N GLY A 189 2.01 7.91 8.92
CA GLY A 189 2.65 6.60 8.90
C GLY A 189 3.99 6.61 9.64
N LYS A 190 4.47 5.43 10.06
CA LYS A 190 5.81 5.27 10.66
C LYS A 190 6.94 5.81 9.79
N GLY A 191 6.76 5.85 8.47
CA GLY A 191 7.74 6.47 7.57
C GLY A 191 7.91 7.98 7.81
N MET A 192 6.84 8.70 8.14
CA MET A 192 6.88 10.12 8.49
C MET A 192 7.55 10.33 9.86
N MET A 193 7.22 9.49 10.84
CA MET A 193 7.86 9.55 12.16
C MET A 193 9.38 9.32 12.05
N ASN A 194 9.81 8.33 11.26
CA ASN A 194 11.24 8.11 10.99
C ASN A 194 11.89 9.31 10.27
N TRP A 195 11.17 10.00 9.39
CA TRP A 195 11.66 11.22 8.76
C TRP A 195 11.86 12.34 9.77
N HIS A 196 10.87 12.59 10.63
CA HIS A 196 10.95 13.56 11.72
C HIS A 196 12.09 13.24 12.70
N ALA A 197 12.25 11.97 13.08
CA ALA A 197 13.36 11.51 13.91
C ALA A 197 14.72 11.79 13.26
N ALA A 198 14.87 11.52 11.96
CA ALA A 198 16.11 11.78 11.23
C ALA A 198 16.45 13.28 11.12
N GLU A 199 15.43 14.14 10.98
CA GLU A 199 15.58 15.60 10.95
C GLU A 199 15.76 16.22 12.35
N GLY A 200 15.45 15.45 13.41
CA GLY A 200 15.42 15.93 14.79
C GLY A 200 14.26 16.90 15.04
N TRP A 201 13.12 16.67 14.40
CA TRP A 201 11.90 17.47 14.55
C TRP A 201 10.87 16.75 15.43
N PRO A 202 10.15 17.48 16.30
CA PRO A 202 8.96 16.93 16.92
C PRO A 202 7.90 16.64 15.84
N MET A 203 7.00 15.71 16.12
CA MET A 203 5.85 15.40 15.28
C MET A 203 4.55 15.95 15.90
N PRO A 204 3.48 16.17 15.12
CA PRO A 204 2.16 16.39 15.68
C PRO A 204 1.73 15.25 16.62
N ARG A 205 1.05 15.62 17.71
CA ARG A 205 0.68 14.68 18.80
C ARG A 205 -0.41 13.68 18.41
N ASP A 206 -1.18 13.98 17.36
CA ASP A 206 -2.30 13.18 16.86
C ASP A 206 -1.88 12.10 15.85
N TRP A 207 -0.58 11.81 15.74
CA TRP A 207 -0.04 10.79 14.84
C TRP A 207 -0.04 9.39 15.45
N ALA A 208 0.31 9.28 16.73
CA ALA A 208 0.54 8.01 17.40
C ALA A 208 0.52 8.15 18.93
N LEU A 209 0.37 7.02 19.58
CA LEU A 209 0.49 6.84 21.02
C LEU A 209 1.87 6.27 21.37
N THR A 210 2.29 6.42 22.63
CA THR A 210 3.35 5.59 23.22
C THR A 210 2.82 4.20 23.58
N PRO A 211 3.68 3.22 23.90
CA PRO A 211 3.24 1.91 24.42
C PRO A 211 2.34 2.00 25.68
N GLU A 212 2.50 3.05 26.47
CA GLU A 212 1.69 3.31 27.66
C GLU A 212 0.27 3.77 27.30
N GLY A 213 0.08 4.31 26.10
CA GLY A 213 -1.19 4.82 25.58
C GLY A 213 -1.31 6.35 25.58
N GLU A 214 -0.19 7.07 25.74
CA GLU A 214 -0.19 8.53 25.79
C GLU A 214 0.12 9.13 24.41
N GLU A 215 -0.55 10.22 24.03
CA GLU A 215 -0.17 11.00 22.85
C GLU A 215 1.22 11.63 23.04
N THR A 216 2.03 11.69 21.99
CA THR A 216 3.41 12.22 22.05
C THR A 216 3.81 12.96 20.79
N ASP A 217 4.69 13.95 20.94
CA ASP A 217 5.37 14.64 19.83
C ASP A 217 6.81 14.13 19.62
N ASP A 218 7.27 13.17 20.43
CA ASP A 218 8.55 12.49 20.23
C ASP A 218 8.39 11.32 19.24
N PRO A 219 8.97 11.41 18.03
CA PRO A 219 8.88 10.33 17.06
C PRO A 219 9.56 9.03 17.53
N HIS A 220 10.55 9.10 18.42
CA HIS A 220 11.21 7.89 18.95
C HIS A 220 10.30 7.12 19.91
N ALA A 221 9.66 7.82 20.84
CA ALA A 221 8.68 7.22 21.76
C ALA A 221 7.49 6.61 21.00
N ALA A 222 7.02 7.27 19.95
CA ALA A 222 5.88 6.84 19.15
C ALA A 222 6.13 5.62 18.27
N MET A 223 7.37 5.38 17.83
CA MET A 223 7.70 4.28 16.91
C MET A 223 7.34 2.89 17.48
N ALA A 224 7.32 2.76 18.81
CA ALA A 224 6.96 1.53 19.52
C ALA A 224 5.45 1.41 19.84
N GLY A 225 4.69 2.49 19.69
CA GLY A 225 3.25 2.49 19.97
C GLY A 225 2.39 2.39 18.71
N ALA A 226 1.09 2.60 18.90
CA ALA A 226 0.08 2.50 17.85
C ALA A 226 -0.17 3.85 17.16
N LEU A 227 -0.43 3.81 15.86
CA LEU A 227 -0.86 4.95 15.06
C LEU A 227 -2.31 5.34 15.39
N LEU A 228 -2.63 6.61 15.18
CA LEU A 228 -3.98 7.15 15.33
C LEU A 228 -4.67 7.36 13.97
N GLY A 229 -5.99 7.16 13.95
CA GLY A 229 -6.82 7.31 12.75
C GLY A 229 -7.09 8.77 12.37
N ILE A 230 -7.20 9.06 11.07
CA ILE A 230 -7.64 10.38 10.58
C ILE A 230 -9.02 10.72 11.15
N GLY A 231 -9.18 11.89 11.76
CA GLY A 231 -10.45 12.22 12.43
C GLY A 231 -10.84 11.20 13.50
N GLN A 232 -9.84 10.62 14.18
CA GLN A 232 -9.97 9.72 15.32
C GLN A 232 -10.86 8.50 15.00
N TYR A 233 -12.02 8.40 15.64
CA TYR A 233 -12.96 7.29 15.50
C TYR A 233 -13.48 7.10 14.08
N LYS A 234 -13.48 8.16 13.25
CA LYS A 234 -13.89 8.06 11.84
C LYS A 234 -12.86 7.27 11.04
N GLY A 235 -11.58 7.65 11.13
CA GLY A 235 -10.48 6.96 10.45
C GLY A 235 -10.36 5.51 10.91
N TYR A 236 -10.48 5.26 12.21
CA TYR A 236 -10.53 3.89 12.72
C TYR A 236 -11.72 3.10 12.15
N GLY A 237 -12.93 3.67 12.18
CA GLY A 237 -14.12 3.00 11.63
C GLY A 237 -13.98 2.67 10.14
N LEU A 238 -13.39 3.58 9.36
CA LEU A 238 -13.08 3.33 7.95
C LEU A 238 -12.03 2.22 7.78
N ALA A 239 -10.99 2.19 8.63
CA ALA A 239 -9.93 1.19 8.55
C ALA A 239 -10.46 -0.20 8.91
N PHE A 240 -11.25 -0.30 9.98
CA PHE A 240 -11.96 -1.51 10.36
C PHE A 240 -12.86 -2.02 9.24
N MET A 241 -13.65 -1.15 8.60
CA MET A 241 -14.48 -1.56 7.47
C MET A 241 -13.65 -1.94 6.24
N THR A 242 -12.45 -1.39 6.08
CA THR A 242 -11.55 -1.79 5.00
C THR A 242 -11.06 -3.23 5.20
N ASP A 243 -10.73 -3.65 6.42
CA ASP A 243 -10.43 -5.06 6.72
C ASP A 243 -11.58 -6.00 6.34
N VAL A 244 -12.83 -5.55 6.55
CA VAL A 244 -14.02 -6.33 6.17
C VAL A 244 -14.15 -6.42 4.65
N LEU A 245 -13.95 -5.29 3.96
CA LEU A 245 -14.08 -5.16 2.50
C LEU A 245 -12.91 -5.77 1.71
N THR A 246 -11.79 -6.09 2.36
CA THR A 246 -10.65 -6.77 1.75
C THR A 246 -10.51 -8.19 2.29
N GLY A 247 -10.01 -8.33 3.52
CA GLY A 247 -9.67 -9.60 4.16
C GLY A 247 -10.88 -10.49 4.43
N VAL A 248 -11.90 -10.00 5.13
CA VAL A 248 -13.05 -10.84 5.53
C VAL A 248 -13.83 -11.34 4.32
N ILE A 249 -14.15 -10.45 3.38
CA ILE A 249 -14.91 -10.82 2.17
C ILE A 249 -14.12 -11.74 1.22
N GLY A 250 -12.79 -11.57 1.15
CA GLY A 250 -11.91 -12.41 0.33
C GLY A 250 -11.54 -13.74 0.99
N GLY A 251 -11.78 -13.89 2.30
CA GLY A 251 -11.21 -14.97 3.10
C GLY A 251 -9.68 -14.90 3.19
N GLY A 252 -9.12 -13.67 3.17
CA GLY A 252 -7.72 -13.37 3.44
C GLY A 252 -7.48 -13.02 4.91
N GLY A 253 -6.29 -12.52 5.23
CA GLY A 253 -5.98 -12.01 6.58
C GLY A 253 -6.71 -10.71 6.87
N TYR A 254 -7.03 -10.46 8.14
CA TYR A 254 -7.70 -9.25 8.64
C TYR A 254 -7.37 -9.04 10.12
N GLY A 255 -7.50 -7.80 10.61
CA GLY A 255 -7.22 -7.46 12.00
C GLY A 255 -5.78 -7.77 12.40
N LEU A 256 -5.62 -8.75 13.29
CA LEU A 256 -4.30 -9.13 13.84
C LEU A 256 -3.51 -10.11 12.97
N THR A 257 -4.12 -10.67 11.92
CA THR A 257 -3.48 -11.74 11.13
C THR A 257 -2.57 -11.28 9.99
N PRO A 258 -2.78 -10.12 9.32
CA PRO A 258 -1.83 -9.67 8.30
C PRO A 258 -0.43 -9.51 8.90
N TYR A 259 0.57 -10.07 8.22
CA TYR A 259 1.97 -10.14 8.64
C TYR A 259 2.24 -10.95 9.94
N ALA A 260 1.28 -11.71 10.46
CA ALA A 260 1.50 -12.56 11.64
C ALA A 260 2.45 -13.72 11.35
N ASP A 261 2.44 -14.27 10.13
CA ASP A 261 3.44 -15.20 9.63
C ASP A 261 4.47 -14.46 8.77
N PRO A 262 5.77 -14.44 9.14
CA PRO A 262 6.79 -13.78 8.35
C PRO A 262 6.98 -14.40 6.95
N LYS A 263 6.55 -15.64 6.73
CA LYS A 263 6.61 -16.36 5.44
C LYS A 263 5.34 -16.18 4.60
N LYS A 264 4.23 -15.78 5.19
CA LYS A 264 2.95 -15.59 4.50
C LYS A 264 2.22 -14.38 5.09
N TRP A 265 2.23 -13.28 4.36
CA TRP A 265 1.76 -12.01 4.93
C TRP A 265 0.26 -11.86 4.97
N ASP A 266 -0.49 -12.69 4.23
CA ASP A 266 -1.95 -12.72 4.24
C ASP A 266 -2.61 -11.34 4.06
N VAL A 267 -1.99 -10.49 3.23
CA VAL A 267 -2.54 -9.17 2.87
C VAL A 267 -3.57 -9.32 1.77
N SER A 268 -4.60 -8.49 1.81
CA SER A 268 -5.69 -8.40 0.84
C SER A 268 -5.83 -7.01 0.25
#